data_AF-A0A2J8RWP2-F1
#
_entry.id   AF-A0A2J8RWP2-F1
#
_cell.length_a   1.000
_cell.length_b   1.000
_cell.length_c   1.000
_cell.angle_alpha   90.00
_cell.angle_beta   90.00
_cell.angle_gamma   90.00
#
_symmetry.space_group_name_H-M   'P 1'
#
loop_
_entity.id
_entity.type
_entity.pdbx_description
1 polymer ?
#
loop_
_entity_poly.entity_id
_entity_poly.type
_entity_poly.pdbx_seq_one_letter_code
_entity_poly.pdbx_strand_id
1 'polypeptide(L)'
;MNLSESLLRGIYAYGFEKPSAIQQRAILPCIKGYDVIAQAQSGTGKTATFAISILQQIELDLKATQALVLAPTRELAQQIQKVVMALGDYMGASCHACIGGTNVRAEVQKLQMEAPHIIVGTPGRVFDMLNRRYL
;
A
#
# COMPACT_ATOMS: atom_id res chain seq x y z
N MET A 1 -5.84 18.17 5.67
CA MET A 1 -4.79 17.13 5.50
C MET A 1 -3.86 17.45 4.33
N ASN A 2 -4.19 18.38 3.42
CA ASN A 2 -3.36 18.79 2.27
C ASN A 2 -2.87 17.59 1.43
N LEU A 3 -3.82 16.71 1.08
CA LEU A 3 -3.54 15.57 0.22
C LEU A 3 -3.49 16.02 -1.24
N SER A 4 -2.73 15.31 -2.08
CA SER A 4 -2.68 15.59 -3.52
C SER A 4 -4.06 15.43 -4.18
N GLU A 5 -4.33 16.22 -5.22
CA GLU A 5 -5.64 16.21 -5.90
C GLU A 5 -5.96 14.84 -6.52
N SER A 6 -4.97 14.18 -7.11
CA SER A 6 -5.11 12.83 -7.67
C SER A 6 -5.45 11.79 -6.60
N LEU A 7 -4.83 11.87 -5.41
CA LEU A 7 -5.16 11.00 -4.29
C LEU A 7 -6.56 11.28 -3.74
N LEU A 8 -6.93 12.56 -3.59
CA LEU A 8 -8.28 12.94 -3.16
C LEU A 8 -9.33 12.40 -4.12
N ARG A 9 -9.09 12.48 -5.44
CA ARG A 9 -9.99 11.93 -6.45
C ARG A 9 -10.18 10.42 -6.28
N GLY A 10 -9.12 9.67 -6.02
CA GLY A 10 -9.19 8.23 -5.72
C GLY A 10 -9.97 7.93 -4.44
N ILE A 11 -9.73 8.69 -3.37
CA ILE A 11 -10.45 8.57 -2.09
C ILE A 11 -11.96 8.75 -2.28
N TYR A 12 -12.38 9.80 -2.98
CA TYR A 12 -13.80 10.06 -3.23
C TYR A 12 -14.42 9.04 -4.19
N ALA A 13 -13.70 8.64 -5.25
CA ALA A 13 -14.18 7.61 -6.19
C ALA A 13 -14.37 6.24 -5.51
N TYR A 14 -13.55 5.93 -4.49
CA TYR A 14 -13.72 4.74 -3.66
C TYR A 14 -14.93 4.80 -2.73
N GLY A 15 -15.55 5.99 -2.57
CA GLY A 15 -16.72 6.21 -1.72
C GLY A 15 -16.41 6.71 -0.30
N PHE A 16 -15.18 7.19 -0.04
CA PHE A 16 -14.85 7.79 1.25
C PHE A 16 -15.14 9.29 1.25
N GLU A 17 -16.21 9.68 1.95
CA GLU A 17 -16.62 11.09 2.06
C GLU A 17 -16.14 11.75 3.35
N LYS A 18 -16.15 11.00 4.46
CA LYS A 18 -15.81 11.50 5.79
C LYS A 18 -14.78 10.59 6.46
N PRO A 19 -13.67 11.13 6.98
CA PRO A 19 -12.64 10.32 7.60
C PRO A 19 -13.11 9.75 8.93
N SER A 20 -12.80 8.48 9.19
CA SER A 20 -13.04 7.86 10.50
C SER A 20 -12.13 8.43 11.59
N ALA A 21 -12.44 8.15 12.86
CA ALA A 21 -11.65 8.65 13.99
C ALA A 21 -10.16 8.24 13.91
N ILE A 22 -9.85 7.03 13.43
CA ILE A 22 -8.46 6.59 13.28
C ILE A 22 -7.77 7.30 12.11
N GLN A 23 -8.48 7.54 11.00
CA GLN A 23 -7.95 8.26 9.85
C GLN A 23 -7.62 9.72 10.22
N GLN A 24 -8.50 10.39 10.94
CA GLN A 24 -8.28 11.77 11.42
C GLN A 24 -7.05 11.90 12.32
N ARG A 25 -6.76 10.88 13.13
CA ARG A 25 -5.66 10.90 14.11
C ARG A 25 -4.33 10.43 13.54
N ALA A 26 -4.34 9.43 12.65
CA ALA A 26 -3.11 8.74 12.25
C ALA A 26 -2.57 9.15 10.87
N ILE A 27 -3.40 9.65 9.94
CA ILE A 27 -2.92 10.02 8.59
C ILE A 27 -1.83 11.11 8.66
N LEU A 28 -2.08 12.19 9.41
CA LEU A 28 -1.16 13.32 9.44
C LEU A 28 0.19 12.98 10.12
N PRO A 29 0.24 12.27 11.26
CA PRO A 29 1.51 11.78 11.80
C PRO A 29 2.28 10.87 10.83
N CYS A 30 1.60 9.95 10.14
CA CYS A 30 2.25 9.07 9.17
C CYS A 30 2.85 9.86 7.98
N ILE A 31 2.12 10.84 7.44
CA ILE A 31 2.61 11.70 6.34
C ILE A 31 3.82 12.54 6.76
N LYS A 32 3.93 12.89 8.05
CA LYS A 32 5.07 13.62 8.60
C LYS A 32 6.31 12.73 8.83
N GLY A 33 6.23 11.43 8.51
CA GLY A 33 7.34 10.49 8.67
C GLY A 33 7.57 10.02 10.10
N TYR A 34 6.59 10.16 11.00
CA TYR A 34 6.70 9.61 12.35
C TYR A 34 6.42 8.11 12.37
N ASP A 35 7.07 7.40 13.28
CA ASP A 35 6.70 6.04 13.64
C ASP A 35 5.39 6.06 14.44
N VAL A 36 4.38 5.34 13.96
CA VAL A 36 3.02 5.39 14.50
C VAL A 36 2.53 4.00 14.90
N ILE A 37 2.11 3.87 16.16
CA ILE A 37 1.32 2.73 16.63
C ILE A 37 -0.16 3.15 16.62
N ALA A 38 -0.94 2.53 15.74
CA ALA A 38 -2.36 2.82 15.56
C ALA A 38 -3.22 1.64 16.04
N GLN A 39 -4.02 1.86 17.10
CA GLN A 39 -4.97 0.87 17.62
C GLN A 39 -6.41 1.33 17.40
N ALA A 40 -7.21 0.49 16.77
CA ALA A 40 -8.64 0.71 16.59
C ALA A 40 -9.37 -0.62 16.38
N GLN A 41 -10.68 -0.65 16.60
CA GLN A 41 -11.51 -1.83 16.34
C GLN A 41 -11.47 -2.26 14.87
N SER A 42 -11.81 -3.51 14.57
CA SER A 42 -11.95 -4.00 13.19
C SER A 42 -13.01 -3.19 12.42
N GLY A 43 -12.82 -3.01 11.12
CA GLY A 43 -13.76 -2.25 10.27
C GLY A 43 -13.69 -0.72 10.40
N THR A 44 -12.79 -0.16 11.21
CA THR A 44 -12.71 1.30 11.45
C THR A 44 -11.88 2.10 10.43
N GLY A 45 -11.40 1.47 9.34
CA GLY A 45 -10.66 2.17 8.29
C GLY A 45 -9.13 2.23 8.47
N LYS A 46 -8.54 1.32 9.26
CA LYS A 46 -7.07 1.20 9.43
C LYS A 46 -6.34 1.00 8.10
N THR A 47 -6.87 0.16 7.21
CA THR A 47 -6.26 -0.11 5.88
C THR A 47 -6.15 1.16 5.05
N ALA A 48 -7.25 1.90 4.93
CA ALA A 48 -7.25 3.18 4.23
C ALA A 48 -6.31 4.21 4.87
N THR A 49 -6.17 4.18 6.21
CA THR A 49 -5.28 5.10 6.95
C THR A 49 -3.84 4.99 6.45
N PHE A 50 -3.25 3.78 6.45
CA PHE A 50 -1.88 3.63 5.98
C PHE A 50 -1.77 3.70 4.45
N ALA A 51 -2.78 3.25 3.71
CA ALA A 51 -2.77 3.33 2.24
C ALA A 51 -2.73 4.78 1.75
N ILE A 52 -3.57 5.65 2.29
CA ILE A 52 -3.57 7.09 1.99
C ILE A 52 -2.22 7.71 2.40
N SER A 53 -1.69 7.33 3.56
CA SER A 53 -0.43 7.88 4.06
C SER A 53 0.76 7.50 3.18
N ILE A 54 0.79 6.26 2.68
CA ILE A 54 1.81 5.78 1.74
C ILE A 54 1.66 6.49 0.39
N LEU A 55 0.46 6.48 -0.19
CA LEU A 55 0.19 7.10 -1.49
C LEU A 55 0.54 8.59 -1.51
N GLN A 56 0.34 9.29 -0.39
CA GLN A 56 0.70 10.70 -0.27
C GLN A 56 2.22 10.96 -0.29
N GLN A 57 3.02 9.96 0.07
CA GLN A 57 4.48 10.09 0.23
C GLN A 57 5.29 9.54 -0.94
N ILE A 58 4.71 8.66 -1.77
CA ILE A 58 5.45 8.09 -2.90
C ILE A 58 5.71 9.11 -4.01
N GLU A 59 6.84 8.96 -4.68
CA GLU A 59 7.25 9.67 -5.88
C GLU A 59 6.90 8.84 -7.13
N LEU A 60 5.94 9.30 -7.93
CA LEU A 60 5.39 8.53 -9.06
C LEU A 60 6.36 8.38 -10.25
N ASP A 61 7.31 9.31 -10.39
CA ASP A 61 8.29 9.27 -11.47
C ASP A 61 9.45 8.30 -11.17
N LEU A 62 9.62 7.90 -9.90
CA LEU A 62 10.65 6.98 -9.47
C LEU A 62 10.15 5.53 -9.56
N LYS A 63 10.61 4.83 -10.60
CA LYS A 63 10.35 3.40 -10.84
C LYS A 63 11.12 2.49 -9.88
N ALA A 64 10.75 2.54 -8.61
CA ALA A 64 11.31 1.70 -7.55
C ALA A 64 10.26 1.44 -6.49
N THR A 65 10.43 0.35 -5.73
CA THR A 65 9.62 0.11 -4.54
C THR A 65 10.00 1.08 -3.43
N GLN A 66 9.00 1.82 -2.95
CA GLN A 66 9.13 2.89 -1.95
C GLN A 66 8.39 2.57 -0.65
N ALA A 67 7.44 1.62 -0.69
CA ALA A 67 6.72 1.19 0.50
C ALA A 67 6.50 -0.33 0.53
N LEU A 68 6.62 -0.90 1.73
CA LEU A 68 6.34 -2.30 2.04
C LEU A 68 5.22 -2.39 3.09
N VAL A 69 4.19 -3.18 2.80
CA VAL A 69 3.12 -3.51 3.73
C VAL A 69 3.11 -5.01 3.98
N LEU A 70 3.22 -5.42 5.24
CA LEU A 70 3.19 -6.82 5.64
C LEU A 70 1.81 -7.20 6.17
N ALA A 71 1.27 -8.33 5.68
CA ALA A 71 0.02 -8.90 6.12
C ALA A 71 0.20 -10.38 6.50
N PRO A 72 -0.50 -10.90 7.53
CA PRO A 72 -0.33 -12.27 8.02
C PRO A 72 -0.85 -13.33 7.05
N THR A 73 -1.82 -13.00 6.19
CA THR A 73 -2.43 -13.95 5.25
C THR A 73 -2.38 -13.45 3.82
N ARG A 74 -2.46 -14.40 2.87
CA ARG A 74 -2.44 -14.11 1.42
C ARG A 74 -3.67 -13.31 1.01
N GLU A 75 -4.81 -13.67 1.58
CA GLU A 75 -6.12 -13.07 1.33
C GLU A 75 -6.13 -11.62 1.82
N LEU A 76 -5.58 -11.36 3.00
CA LEU A 76 -5.50 -9.99 3.52
C LEU A 76 -4.52 -9.14 2.70
N ALA A 77 -3.37 -9.70 2.30
CA ALA A 77 -2.44 -8.99 1.41
C ALA A 77 -3.11 -8.59 0.09
N GLN A 78 -3.89 -9.49 -0.52
CA GLN A 78 -4.65 -9.19 -1.74
C GLN A 78 -5.74 -8.13 -1.50
N GLN A 79 -6.45 -8.19 -0.38
CA GLN A 79 -7.45 -7.17 -0.03
C GLN A 79 -6.81 -5.78 0.14
N ILE A 80 -5.67 -5.71 0.83
CA ILE A 80 -4.92 -4.46 1.02
C ILE A 80 -4.44 -3.93 -0.34
N GLN A 81 -3.87 -4.80 -1.20
CA GLN A 81 -3.42 -4.39 -2.54
C GLN A 81 -4.56 -3.79 -3.37
N LYS A 82 -5.77 -4.38 -3.33
CA LYS A 82 -6.94 -3.81 -4.01
C LYS A 82 -7.32 -2.42 -3.49
N VAL A 83 -7.25 -2.20 -2.18
CA VAL A 83 -7.50 -0.87 -1.58
C VAL A 83 -6.46 0.14 -2.03
N VAL A 84 -5.17 -0.22 -1.98
CA VAL A 84 -4.08 0.65 -2.43
C VAL A 84 -4.25 1.03 -3.90
N MET A 85 -4.51 0.04 -4.77
CA MET A 85 -4.75 0.28 -6.20
C MET A 85 -5.95 1.19 -6.44
N ALA A 86 -7.06 0.96 -5.75
CA ALA A 86 -8.27 1.75 -5.96
C ALA A 86 -8.13 3.20 -5.49
N LEU A 87 -7.43 3.43 -4.37
CA LEU A 87 -7.14 4.78 -3.87
C LEU A 87 -6.09 5.51 -4.73
N GLY A 88 -5.15 4.77 -5.32
CA GLY A 88 -4.08 5.29 -6.15
C GLY A 88 -4.39 5.35 -7.66
N ASP A 89 -5.59 4.96 -8.07
CA ASP A 89 -5.97 4.79 -9.49
C ASP A 89 -5.72 6.07 -10.31
N TYR A 90 -6.19 7.22 -9.82
CA TYR A 90 -6.00 8.52 -10.45
C TYR A 90 -4.59 9.10 -10.31
N MET A 91 -3.70 8.44 -9.56
CA MET A 91 -2.29 8.82 -9.45
C MET A 91 -1.42 8.09 -10.47
N GLY A 92 -1.88 6.95 -11.01
CA GLY A 92 -0.99 6.02 -11.72
C GLY A 92 -0.04 5.27 -10.78
N ALA A 93 -0.37 5.19 -9.48
CA ALA A 93 0.41 4.41 -8.53
C ALA A 93 0.28 2.91 -8.85
N SER A 94 1.35 2.16 -8.59
CA SER A 94 1.40 0.73 -8.84
C SER A 94 1.67 -0.04 -7.56
N CYS A 95 0.98 -1.16 -7.38
CA CYS A 95 1.08 -1.99 -6.20
C CYS A 95 1.05 -3.48 -6.56
N HIS A 96 2.07 -4.23 -6.13
CA HIS A 96 2.16 -5.67 -6.33
C HIS A 96 1.89 -6.45 -5.04
N ALA A 97 1.22 -7.60 -5.17
CA ALA A 97 0.96 -8.51 -4.06
C ALA A 97 2.00 -9.65 -4.03
N CYS A 98 2.95 -9.58 -3.11
CA CYS A 98 4.03 -10.56 -2.95
C CYS A 98 3.63 -11.67 -1.97
N ILE A 99 3.01 -12.74 -2.48
CA ILE A 99 2.38 -13.78 -1.66
C ILE A 99 2.77 -15.20 -2.10
N GLY A 100 2.74 -16.15 -1.16
CA GLY A 100 3.00 -17.58 -1.40
C GLY A 100 2.09 -18.22 -2.45
N GLY A 101 2.44 -19.43 -2.90
CA GLY A 101 1.59 -20.26 -3.78
C GLY A 101 1.54 -19.82 -5.26
N THR A 102 2.32 -18.82 -5.65
CA THR A 102 2.52 -18.39 -7.04
C THR A 102 3.90 -18.83 -7.54
N ASN A 103 4.04 -18.93 -8.87
CA ASN A 103 5.32 -19.22 -9.52
C ASN A 103 6.29 -18.05 -9.34
N VAL A 104 7.36 -18.27 -8.59
CA VAL A 104 8.37 -17.25 -8.26
C VAL A 104 9.02 -16.66 -9.51
N ARG A 105 9.33 -17.45 -10.54
CA ARG A 105 9.98 -16.92 -11.75
C ARG A 105 9.09 -15.94 -12.51
N ALA A 106 7.80 -16.27 -12.63
CA ALA A 106 6.82 -15.39 -13.26
C ALA A 106 6.62 -14.10 -12.44
N GLU A 107 6.61 -14.21 -11.12
CA GLU A 107 6.52 -13.06 -10.22
C GLU A 107 7.75 -12.14 -10.33
N VAL A 108 8.95 -12.70 -10.39
CA VAL A 108 10.19 -11.93 -10.58
C VAL A 108 10.18 -11.19 -11.91
N GLN A 109 9.79 -11.84 -13.00
CA GLN A 109 9.68 -11.18 -14.30
C GLN A 109 8.71 -10.00 -14.24
N LYS A 110 7.56 -10.19 -13.58
CA LYS A 110 6.58 -9.12 -13.41
C LYS A 110 7.13 -7.94 -12.59
N LEU A 111 7.79 -8.24 -11.47
CA LEU A 111 8.42 -7.22 -10.61
C LEU A 111 9.50 -6.42 -11.37
N GLN A 112 10.31 -7.09 -12.19
CA GLN A 112 11.35 -6.44 -13.00
C GLN A 112 10.77 -5.57 -14.12
N MET A 113 9.64 -5.97 -14.72
CA MET A 113 8.98 -5.21 -15.78
C MET A 113 8.20 -4.00 -15.22
N GLU A 114 7.47 -4.20 -14.13
CA GLU A 114 6.57 -3.17 -13.59
C GLU A 114 7.25 -2.22 -12.61
N ALA A 115 8.29 -2.69 -11.89
CA ALA A 115 8.97 -1.95 -10.82
C ALA A 115 7.98 -1.20 -9.90
N PRO A 116 7.12 -1.94 -9.16
CA PRO A 116 5.98 -1.34 -8.49
C PRO A 116 6.42 -0.40 -7.36
N HIS A 117 5.68 0.70 -7.20
CA HIS A 117 5.92 1.68 -6.12
C HIS A 117 5.68 1.09 -4.73
N ILE A 118 4.69 0.19 -4.63
CA ILE A 118 4.25 -0.39 -3.35
C ILE A 118 4.25 -1.91 -3.46
N ILE A 119 4.74 -2.57 -2.42
CA ILE A 119 4.62 -4.01 -2.26
C ILE A 119 3.77 -4.32 -1.02
N VAL A 120 2.79 -5.18 -1.20
CA VAL A 120 2.00 -5.76 -0.10
C VAL A 120 2.27 -7.26 -0.09
N GLY A 121 2.67 -7.84 1.03
CA GLY A 121 3.04 -9.25 1.01
C GLY A 121 2.95 -9.97 2.35
N THR A 122 3.09 -11.30 2.29
CA THR A 122 3.24 -12.12 3.50
C THR A 122 4.71 -12.16 3.93
N PRO A 123 5.02 -12.14 5.24
CA PRO A 123 6.40 -12.08 5.72
C PRO A 123 7.32 -13.14 5.10
N GLY A 124 6.86 -14.40 5.02
CA GLY A 124 7.66 -15.49 4.47
C GLY A 124 8.01 -15.33 2.99
N ARG A 125 7.06 -14.87 2.15
CA ARG A 125 7.33 -14.68 0.71
C ARG A 125 8.20 -13.45 0.47
N VAL A 126 7.92 -12.34 1.16
CA VAL A 126 8.73 -11.12 1.05
C VAL A 126 10.17 -11.41 1.46
N PHE A 127 10.38 -12.13 2.56
CA PHE A 127 11.71 -12.53 3.03
C PHE A 127 12.45 -13.42 2.02
N ASP A 128 11.77 -14.40 1.40
CA ASP A 128 12.37 -15.24 0.34
C ASP A 128 12.82 -14.39 -0.87
N MET A 129 12.00 -13.42 -1.30
CA MET A 129 12.31 -12.57 -2.45
C MET A 129 13.46 -11.59 -2.15
N LEU A 130 13.52 -11.03 -0.93
CA LEU A 130 14.64 -10.19 -0.48
C LEU A 130 15.95 -10.98 -0.41
N ASN A 131 15.93 -12.19 0.18
CA ASN A 131 17.13 -13.03 0.25
C ASN A 131 17.69 -13.40 -1.13
N ARG A 132 16.81 -13.53 -2.12
CA ARG A 132 17.17 -13.80 -3.52
C ARG A 132 17.51 -12.53 -4.31
N ARG A 133 17.42 -11.34 -3.69
CA ARG A 133 17.66 -10.02 -4.30
C ARG A 133 16.74 -9.72 -5.48
N TYR A 134 15.49 -10.13 -5.38
CA TYR A 134 14.43 -9.78 -6.33
C TYR A 134 13.63 -8.55 -5.90
N LEU A 135 13.71 -8.19 -4.61
CA LEU A 135 13.18 -6.98 -3.99
C LEU A 135 14.31 -6.17 -3.37
#